data_AF-S2RJM6-F1
#
_entry.id   AF-S2RJM6-F1
#
_cell.length_a   1.000
_cell.length_b   1.000
_cell.length_c   1.000
_cell.angle_alpha   90.00
_cell.angle_beta   90.00
_cell.angle_gamma   90.00
#
_symmetry.space_group_name_H-M   'P 1'
#
loop_
_entity.id
_entity.type
_entity.pdbx_description
1 polymer ?
#
loop_
_entity_poly.entity_id
_entity_poly.type
_entity_poly.pdbx_seq_one_letter_code
_entity_poly.pdbx_strand_id
1 'polypeptide(L)'
;MAGLEPIIQKIQLRPISLPLVRPFTTAMHTVTAADAVQVDVVLTNGAVGHGAGTPNAVVTGDTMSTLQENVQTQVIPALIGRDIRDWNSLLTRLHASTSEQPAIAAVELAL
;
A
#
# COMPACT_ATOMS: atom_id res chain seq x y z
N MET A 1 -2.53 11.26 -31.39
CA MET A 1 -2.22 11.85 -30.07
C MET A 1 -1.22 10.94 -29.42
N ALA A 2 0.01 11.39 -29.16
CA ALA A 2 0.98 10.59 -28.40
C ALA A 2 0.38 10.36 -27.01
N GLY A 3 -0.04 9.13 -26.71
CA GLY A 3 -0.56 8.79 -25.40
C GLY A 3 0.53 9.01 -24.37
N LEU A 4 0.22 9.76 -23.31
CA LEU A 4 1.13 9.92 -22.18
C LEU A 4 1.52 8.52 -21.68
N GLU A 5 2.82 8.26 -21.55
CA GLU A 5 3.32 6.99 -21.04
C GLU A 5 2.76 6.76 -19.62
N PRO A 6 2.41 5.52 -19.22
CA PRO A 6 1.81 5.24 -17.92
C PRO A 6 2.89 5.08 -16.83
N ILE A 7 3.59 6.17 -16.52
CA ILE A 7 4.68 6.22 -15.54
C ILE A 7 4.12 6.58 -14.17
N ILE A 8 4.57 5.89 -13.11
CA ILE A 8 4.22 6.18 -11.72
C ILE A 8 4.75 7.58 -11.35
N GLN A 9 3.83 8.54 -11.25
CA GLN A 9 4.12 9.93 -10.93
C GLN A 9 4.10 10.20 -9.43
N LYS A 10 3.15 9.56 -8.72
CA LYS A 10 2.90 9.84 -7.30
C LYS A 10 2.30 8.61 -6.63
N ILE A 11 2.64 8.41 -5.36
CA ILE A 11 1.97 7.45 -4.49
C ILE A 11 1.50 8.22 -3.27
N GLN A 12 0.22 8.11 -2.93
CA GLN A 12 -0.42 8.83 -1.83
C GLN A 12 -0.93 7.86 -0.79
N LEU A 13 -0.71 8.17 0.48
CA LEU A 13 -1.17 7.36 1.60
C LEU A 13 -2.27 8.11 2.35
N ARG A 14 -3.31 7.39 2.76
CA ARG A 14 -4.38 7.89 3.62
C ARG A 14 -4.69 6.86 4.70
N PRO A 15 -4.38 7.14 5.97
CA PRO A 15 -4.85 6.33 7.09
C PRO A 15 -6.38 6.35 7.16
N ILE A 16 -6.96 5.19 7.38
CA ILE A 16 -8.40 4.97 7.53
C ILE A 16 -8.60 4.17 8.81
N SER A 17 -9.60 4.57 9.59
CA SER A 17 -10.12 3.81 10.72
C SER A 17 -11.63 3.77 10.62
N LEU A 18 -12.20 2.60 10.37
CA LEU A 18 -13.64 2.40 10.23
C LEU A 18 -14.20 1.70 11.46
N PRO A 19 -15.14 2.30 12.21
CA PRO A 19 -15.72 1.65 13.38
C PRO A 19 -16.51 0.41 12.96
N LEU A 20 -16.33 -0.69 13.69
CA LEU A 20 -17.11 -1.91 13.50
C LEU A 20 -18.50 -1.75 14.13
N VAL A 21 -19.52 -2.32 13.50
CA VAL A 21 -20.91 -2.34 14.05
C VAL A 21 -20.97 -3.02 15.42
N ARG A 22 -20.06 -3.98 15.67
CA ARG A 22 -19.87 -4.64 16.96
C ARG A 22 -18.39 -5.02 17.11
N PRO A 23 -17.86 -5.11 18.36
CA PRO A 23 -16.49 -5.56 18.58
C PRO A 23 -16.22 -6.94 17.95
N PHE A 24 -15.01 -7.12 17.41
CA PHE A 24 -14.52 -8.40 16.91
C PHE A 24 -13.46 -8.94 17.88
N THR A 25 -13.70 -10.13 18.43
CA THR A 25 -12.86 -10.75 19.45
C THR A 25 -12.31 -12.08 18.96
N THR A 26 -11.00 -12.25 19.13
CA THR A 26 -10.29 -13.53 18.99
C THR A 26 -9.71 -13.94 20.35
N ALA A 27 -9.00 -15.06 20.41
CA ALA A 27 -8.27 -15.44 21.63
C ALA A 27 -7.15 -14.46 22.01
N MET A 28 -6.60 -13.73 21.05
CA MET A 28 -5.43 -12.86 21.26
C MET A 28 -5.79 -11.42 21.61
N HIS A 29 -6.90 -10.89 21.07
CA HIS A 29 -7.33 -9.51 21.32
C HIS A 29 -8.78 -9.27 20.91
N THR A 30 -9.29 -8.09 21.27
CA THR A 30 -10.54 -7.52 20.75
C THR A 30 -10.22 -6.21 20.03
N VAL A 31 -10.84 -6.00 18.86
CA VAL A 31 -10.79 -4.74 18.11
C VAL A 31 -12.19 -4.18 17.91
N THR A 32 -12.29 -2.85 17.82
CA THR A 32 -13.54 -2.12 17.64
C THR A 32 -13.57 -1.30 16.35
N ALA A 33 -12.47 -1.26 15.62
CA ALA A 33 -12.32 -0.61 14.32
C ALA A 33 -11.50 -1.49 13.36
N ALA A 34 -11.72 -1.29 12.06
CA ALA A 34 -10.86 -1.79 11.00
C ALA A 34 -9.92 -0.66 10.57
N ASP A 35 -8.65 -0.80 10.94
CA ASP A 35 -7.59 0.15 10.57
C ASP A 35 -6.90 -0.30 9.29
N ALA A 36 -6.69 0.64 8.37
CA ALA A 36 -6.05 0.41 7.09
C ALA A 36 -5.31 1.65 6.61
N VAL A 37 -4.29 1.48 5.79
CA VAL A 37 -3.70 2.58 5.02
C VAL A 37 -4.13 2.39 3.57
N GLN A 38 -4.95 3.30 3.06
CA GLN A 38 -5.24 3.39 1.63
C GLN A 38 -4.03 3.95 0.90
N VAL A 39 -3.71 3.34 -0.24
CA VAL A 39 -2.66 3.75 -1.16
C VAL A 39 -3.28 4.04 -2.52
N ASP A 40 -2.99 5.22 -3.06
CA ASP A 40 -3.38 5.61 -4.41
C ASP A 40 -2.11 5.80 -5.27
N VAL A 41 -1.97 5.04 -6.35
CA VAL A 41 -0.85 5.17 -7.32
C VAL A 41 -1.35 5.97 -8.52
N VAL A 42 -0.77 7.14 -8.75
CA VAL A 42 -1.14 8.08 -9.81
C VAL A 42 -0.13 7.98 -10.95
N LEU A 43 -0.63 7.72 -12.16
CA LEU A 43 0.19 7.66 -13.37
C LEU A 43 0.20 8.99 -14.12
N THR A 44 1.24 9.24 -14.91
CA THR A 44 1.39 10.45 -15.74
C THR A 44 0.30 10.63 -16.80
N ASN A 45 -0.43 9.56 -17.15
CA ASN A 45 -1.57 9.62 -18.06
C ASN A 45 -2.92 9.92 -17.35
N GLY A 46 -2.90 10.14 -16.03
CA GLY A 46 -4.06 10.44 -15.22
C GLY A 46 -4.81 9.23 -14.66
N ALA A 47 -4.41 8.00 -15.00
CA ALA A 47 -4.96 6.81 -14.35
C ALA A 47 -4.55 6.75 -12.88
N VAL A 48 -5.45 6.24 -12.04
CA VAL A 48 -5.23 6.05 -10.61
C VAL A 48 -5.61 4.62 -10.25
N GLY A 49 -4.67 3.88 -9.67
CA GLY A 49 -4.94 2.60 -9.05
C GLY A 49 -5.08 2.75 -7.53
N HIS A 50 -5.89 1.89 -6.92
CA HIS A 50 -6.27 1.98 -5.51
C HIS A 50 -6.00 0.65 -4.81
N GLY A 51 -5.30 0.71 -3.69
CA GLY A 51 -5.04 -0.43 -2.82
C GLY A 51 -5.12 -0.05 -1.35
N ALA A 52 -5.07 -1.04 -0.48
CA ALA A 52 -5.05 -0.82 0.95
C ALA A 52 -4.30 -1.94 1.67
N GLY A 53 -3.57 -1.59 2.72
CA GLY A 53 -2.91 -2.52 3.61
C GLY A 53 -3.49 -2.43 5.01
N THR A 54 -3.74 -3.58 5.63
CA THR A 54 -4.30 -3.68 6.98
C THR A 54 -3.26 -4.32 7.91
N PRO A 55 -2.54 -3.54 8.72
CA PRO A 55 -1.54 -4.09 9.65
C PRO A 55 -2.23 -4.77 10.83
N ASN A 56 -1.60 -5.81 11.40
CA ASN A 56 -2.10 -6.46 12.61
C ASN A 56 -0.95 -6.75 13.57
N ALA A 57 -0.76 -5.85 14.55
CA ALA A 57 0.37 -5.88 15.47
C ALA A 57 0.46 -7.17 16.30
N VAL A 58 -0.67 -7.84 16.54
CA VAL A 58 -0.72 -9.06 17.36
C VAL A 58 -0.53 -10.33 16.52
N VAL A 59 -0.79 -10.27 15.21
CA VAL A 59 -0.69 -11.44 14.31
C VAL A 59 0.59 -11.39 13.47
N THR A 60 0.87 -10.26 12.80
CA THR A 60 2.03 -10.11 11.91
C THR A 60 3.12 -9.21 12.50
N GLY A 61 2.84 -8.49 13.60
CA GLY A 61 3.78 -7.55 14.22
C GLY A 61 3.77 -6.16 13.57
N ASP A 62 3.10 -6.01 12.43
CA ASP A 62 3.00 -4.77 11.67
C ASP A 62 2.03 -3.79 12.30
N THR A 63 2.29 -2.49 12.17
CA THR A 63 1.47 -1.41 12.71
C THR A 63 1.10 -0.40 11.63
N MET A 64 0.12 0.46 11.91
CA MET A 64 -0.19 1.60 11.04
C MET A 64 1.02 2.52 10.80
N SER A 65 1.90 2.65 11.79
CA SER A 65 3.10 3.48 11.69
C SER A 65 4.14 2.84 10.78
N THR A 66 4.47 1.57 11.02
CA THR A 66 5.48 0.84 10.22
C THR A 66 5.05 0.74 8.76
N LEU A 67 3.78 0.44 8.50
CA LEU A 67 3.23 0.38 7.14
C LEU A 67 3.44 1.70 6.41
N GLN A 68 3.05 2.82 7.02
CA GLN A 68 3.22 4.14 6.40
C GLN A 68 4.69 4.49 6.19
N GLU A 69 5.53 4.22 7.18
CA GLU A 69 6.97 4.50 7.12
C GLU A 69 7.65 3.68 6.03
N ASN A 70 7.39 2.38 5.93
CA ASN A 70 7.97 1.51 4.91
C ASN A 70 7.51 1.91 3.51
N VAL A 71 6.23 2.24 3.32
CA VAL A 71 5.77 2.74 2.03
C VAL A 71 6.45 4.07 1.69
N GLN A 72 6.50 5.03 2.61
CA GLN A 72 7.08 6.35 2.37
C GLN A 72 8.60 6.32 2.11
N THR A 73 9.34 5.52 2.87
CA THR A 73 10.81 5.57 2.90
C THR A 73 11.48 4.51 2.04
N GLN A 74 10.80 3.41 1.72
CA GLN A 74 11.38 2.30 0.95
C GLN A 74 10.64 2.06 -0.37
N VAL A 75 9.31 1.94 -0.33
CA VAL A 75 8.53 1.58 -1.53
C VAL A 75 8.45 2.73 -2.53
N ILE A 76 8.11 3.94 -2.08
CA ILE A 76 8.00 5.12 -2.97
C ILE A 76 9.31 5.37 -3.73
N PRO A 77 10.49 5.44 -3.09
CA PRO A 77 11.75 5.60 -3.81
C PRO A 77 12.06 4.48 -4.81
N ALA A 78 11.59 3.25 -4.57
CA ALA A 78 11.82 2.13 -5.47
C ALA A 78 10.98 2.19 -6.76
N LEU A 79 9.78 2.79 -6.70
CA LEU A 79 8.76 2.71 -7.75
C LEU A 79 8.47 4.01 -8.50
N ILE A 80 8.74 5.19 -7.92
CA ILE A 80 8.53 6.47 -8.62
C ILE A 80 9.33 6.52 -9.93
N GLY A 81 8.69 7.00 -11.00
CA GLY A 81 9.29 7.11 -12.33
C GLY A 81 9.37 5.79 -13.11
N ARG A 82 8.77 4.71 -12.60
CA ARG A 82 8.70 3.41 -13.31
C ARG A 82 7.46 3.33 -14.19
N ASP A 83 7.59 2.64 -15.30
CA ASP A 83 6.50 2.33 -16.22
C ASP A 83 5.74 1.10 -15.73
N ILE A 84 4.43 1.21 -15.58
CA ILE A 84 3.58 0.11 -15.09
C ILE A 84 3.56 -1.11 -16.02
N ARG A 85 3.89 -0.91 -17.30
CA ARG A 85 3.96 -1.98 -18.30
C ARG A 85 5.13 -2.95 -18.06
N ASP A 86 6.16 -2.52 -17.33
CA ASP A 86 7.29 -3.37 -16.92
C ASP A 86 6.95 -4.15 -15.62
N TRP A 87 5.83 -4.87 -15.65
CA TRP A 87 5.19 -5.45 -14.47
C TRP A 87 6.11 -6.34 -13.61
N ASN A 88 6.85 -7.26 -14.24
CA ASN A 88 7.70 -8.20 -13.49
C ASN A 88 8.88 -7.49 -12.78
N SER A 89 9.50 -6.51 -13.45
CA SER A 89 10.55 -5.67 -12.87
C SER A 89 10.00 -4.84 -11.71
N LEU A 90 8.80 -4.29 -11.89
CA LEU A 90 8.10 -3.51 -10.89
C LEU A 90 7.80 -4.32 -9.62
N LEU A 91 7.20 -5.50 -9.76
CA LEU A 91 6.94 -6.40 -8.62
C LEU A 91 8.22 -6.83 -7.93
N THR A 92 9.26 -7.17 -8.71
CA THR A 92 10.57 -7.54 -8.14
C THR A 92 11.14 -6.41 -7.28
N ARG A 93 11.01 -5.15 -7.72
CA ARG A 93 11.44 -3.98 -6.97
C ARG A 93 10.59 -3.75 -5.72
N LEU A 94 9.28 -3.91 -5.82
CA LEU A 94 8.36 -3.79 -4.70
C LEU A 94 8.71 -4.79 -3.60
N HIS A 95 8.81 -6.08 -3.93
CA HIS A 95 9.15 -7.12 -2.96
C HIS A 95 10.59 -7.03 -2.43
N ALA A 96 11.52 -6.43 -3.17
CA ALA A 96 12.87 -6.16 -2.68
C ALA A 96 12.96 -4.89 -1.81
N SER A 97 11.94 -4.01 -1.84
CA SER A 97 12.00 -2.72 -1.13
C SER A 97 11.76 -2.86 0.36
N THR A 98 10.85 -3.75 0.78
CA THR A 98 10.50 -3.99 2.19
C THR A 98 10.06 -5.44 2.38
N SER A 99 10.14 -5.95 3.60
CA SER A 99 9.59 -7.27 3.98
C SER A 99 8.20 -7.18 4.63
N GLU A 100 7.69 -5.98 4.91
CA GLU A 100 6.38 -5.79 5.55
C GLU A 100 5.25 -6.09 4.56
N GLN A 101 4.54 -7.20 4.78
CA GLN A 101 3.53 -7.70 3.84
C GLN A 101 2.35 -6.74 3.64
N PRO A 102 1.79 -6.08 4.68
CA PRO A 102 0.74 -5.08 4.47
C PRO A 102 1.16 -3.91 3.57
N ALA A 103 2.42 -3.47 3.64
CA ALA A 103 2.95 -2.40 2.79
C ALA A 103 3.06 -2.86 1.33
N ILE A 104 3.58 -4.07 1.10
CA ILE A 104 3.63 -4.70 -0.22
C ILE A 104 2.23 -4.83 -0.79
N ALA A 105 1.30 -5.44 -0.05
CA ALA A 105 -0.06 -5.70 -0.49
C ALA A 105 -0.82 -4.40 -0.83
N ALA A 106 -0.65 -3.34 -0.03
CA ALA A 106 -1.29 -2.05 -0.27
C ALA A 106 -0.88 -1.45 -1.62
N VAL A 107 0.39 -1.56 -1.97
CA VAL A 107 0.93 -0.98 -3.20
C VAL A 107 0.68 -1.91 -4.38
N GLU A 108 0.87 -3.23 -4.23
CA GLU A 108 0.63 -4.21 -5.30
C GLU A 108 -0.83 -4.20 -5.78
N LEU A 109 -1.80 -4.06 -4.88
CA LEU A 109 -3.22 -3.89 -5.24
C LEU A 109 -3.51 -2.57 -5.96
N ALA A 110 -2.69 -1.54 -5.74
CA ALA A 110 -2.84 -0.22 -6.34
C ALA A 110 -2.13 -0.10 -7.70
N LEU A 111 -1.34 -1.09 -8.10
CA LEU A 111 -0.65 -1.16 -9.39
C LEU A 111 -1.54 -1.87 -10.41
#